data_AF-A0A2G6F8I8-F1
#
_entry.id   AF-A0A2G6F8I8-F1
#
_cell.length_a   1.000
_cell.length_b   1.000
_cell.length_c   1.000
_cell.angle_alpha   90.00
_cell.angle_beta   90.00
_cell.angle_gamma   90.00
#
_symmetry.space_group_name_H-M   'P 1'
#
loop_
_entity.id
_entity.type
_entity.pdbx_description
1 polymer ?
#
loop_
_entity_poly.entity_id
_entity_poly.type
_entity_poly.pdbx_seq_one_letter_code
_entity_poly.pdbx_strand_id
1 'polypeptide(L)'
;MNQNSPEKPSAIKYPTNAKPKEKAVTNAPNTQNQVSFTGFWKRVVIANIDALFLLLLGFIHPQMPILGLLVLFGLYFWKGQTIGDLVMQTKLVDKETGQKPNIGQLSGRYFAKLLSYLGLGIGFYCAGWRKEKNAWHDSLSGTRYIETKSYNGLFTWLGNLLLPILIGWIGYTQVASVVSFFTEQFINSANTFETELNTEIKKRETSFEKQNETEKKDTTTDTDTPENKAALKLGEAIELVVLKEIKEATNTIKKEGLKIDSNPTVDTPTESTETPKSVENQPANKTKKTTIPTTIETKPQPKNEEDLKKPERIGGFLSRYFTNSKYVYYKFWGEPTREDVLKGADVKTFEFIAATNTLGPWAKDANKVFYDGQIIPNADPASFIILKKDGEFTPWSKDKNNVFFEDGVVNSADLNSFKPLSGKFRKNNWGKDNTSVYHKGVKHNEIDSQTFVIKDEYAEDKNNKYEHWSGRIKK
;
A
#
# COMPACT_ATOMS: atom_id res chain seq x y z
N MET A 1 -41.71 -53.07 20.08
CA MET A 1 -40.89 -53.38 18.90
C MET A 1 -40.03 -52.16 18.57
N ASN A 2 -38.71 -52.38 18.63
CA ASN A 2 -37.55 -51.57 18.23
C ASN A 2 -37.61 -50.03 18.21
N GLN A 3 -36.96 -49.43 19.21
CA GLN A 3 -36.23 -48.17 19.08
C GLN A 3 -34.81 -48.47 18.58
N ASN A 4 -34.46 -47.99 17.38
CA ASN A 4 -33.08 -48.03 16.89
C ASN A 4 -32.29 -46.89 17.54
N SER A 5 -31.38 -47.26 18.43
CA SER A 5 -30.36 -46.39 19.03
C SER A 5 -29.23 -46.13 18.01
N PRO A 6 -28.65 -44.91 17.93
CA PRO A 6 -27.53 -44.66 17.03
C PRO A 6 -26.25 -45.35 17.52
N GLU A 7 -25.58 -46.08 16.62
CA GLU A 7 -24.33 -46.78 16.87
C GLU A 7 -23.23 -45.85 17.43
N LYS A 8 -22.59 -46.32 18.50
CA LYS A 8 -21.47 -45.68 19.20
C LYS A 8 -20.18 -45.78 18.34
N PRO A 9 -19.35 -44.73 18.22
CA PRO A 9 -18.13 -44.80 17.42
C PRO A 9 -17.13 -45.81 18.01
N SER A 10 -16.62 -46.68 17.14
CA SER A 10 -15.72 -47.78 17.44
C SER A 10 -14.38 -47.25 17.96
N ALA A 11 -13.93 -47.72 19.12
CA ALA A 11 -12.61 -47.41 19.67
C ALA A 11 -11.51 -48.07 18.81
N ILE A 12 -10.64 -47.26 18.20
CA ILE A 12 -9.49 -47.76 17.44
C ILE A 12 -8.35 -48.07 18.42
N LYS A 13 -7.96 -49.34 18.51
CA LYS A 13 -6.75 -49.78 19.23
C LYS A 13 -5.55 -49.68 18.29
N TYR A 14 -4.46 -49.08 18.76
CA TYR A 14 -3.19 -49.02 18.02
C TYR A 14 -2.49 -50.40 18.03
N PRO A 15 -1.81 -50.82 16.96
CA PRO A 15 -0.98 -52.01 16.97
C PRO A 15 0.32 -51.74 17.75
N THR A 16 0.47 -52.38 18.92
CA THR A 16 1.72 -52.42 19.68
C THR A 16 2.72 -53.34 18.98
N ASN A 17 3.64 -52.77 18.19
CA ASN A 17 4.84 -53.46 17.72
C ASN A 17 6.09 -52.84 18.37
N ALA A 18 6.43 -53.35 19.55
CA ALA A 18 7.79 -53.29 20.09
C ALA A 18 8.03 -54.54 20.94
N LYS A 19 9.06 -55.33 20.59
CA LYS A 19 9.53 -56.48 21.37
C LYS A 19 9.85 -56.07 22.81
N PRO A 20 9.55 -56.89 23.84
CA PRO A 20 9.74 -56.50 25.22
C PRO A 20 11.22 -56.61 25.62
N LYS A 21 11.78 -55.52 26.16
CA LYS A 21 12.80 -55.63 27.22
C LYS A 21 12.09 -55.42 28.54
N GLU A 22 12.00 -56.51 29.28
CA GLU A 22 11.45 -56.64 30.61
C GLU A 22 12.18 -55.73 31.62
N LYS A 23 11.43 -54.87 32.31
CA LYS A 23 11.61 -54.54 33.72
C LYS A 23 10.37 -53.79 34.22
N ALA A 24 9.69 -54.42 35.17
CA ALA A 24 8.47 -53.95 35.80
C ALA A 24 8.68 -52.65 36.59
N VAL A 25 7.80 -51.67 36.40
CA VAL A 25 7.34 -50.78 37.48
C VAL A 25 5.84 -50.64 37.33
N THR A 26 5.15 -51.19 38.31
CA THR A 26 3.71 -51.13 38.58
C THR A 26 3.26 -49.69 38.83
N ASN A 27 2.24 -49.25 38.10
CA ASN A 27 1.16 -48.30 38.47
C ASN A 27 0.64 -47.60 37.22
N ALA A 28 -0.28 -48.24 36.49
CA ALA A 28 -1.02 -47.59 35.40
C ALA A 28 -2.47 -47.35 35.87
N PRO A 29 -2.92 -46.08 36.00
CA PRO A 29 -4.33 -45.78 36.16
C PRO A 29 -5.08 -46.24 34.92
N ASN A 30 -5.99 -47.18 35.12
CA ASN A 30 -6.90 -47.70 34.11
C ASN A 30 -7.90 -46.60 33.70
N THR A 31 -7.61 -45.87 32.61
CA THR A 31 -8.62 -45.09 31.86
C THR A 31 -8.36 -45.26 30.37
N GLN A 32 -9.12 -46.15 29.73
CA GLN A 32 -9.28 -46.12 28.27
C GLN A 32 -10.02 -44.82 27.89
N ASN A 33 -9.30 -43.71 27.80
CA ASN A 33 -9.80 -42.51 27.14
C ASN A 33 -9.96 -42.86 25.64
N GLN A 34 -11.19 -42.97 25.17
CA GLN A 34 -11.47 -43.00 23.73
C GLN A 34 -10.91 -41.72 23.12
N VAL A 35 -9.82 -41.84 22.37
CA VAL A 35 -9.21 -40.72 21.65
C VAL A 35 -10.11 -40.40 20.46
N SER A 36 -10.94 -39.35 20.57
CA SER A 36 -11.71 -38.83 19.43
C SER A 36 -10.82 -37.97 18.53
N PHE A 37 -11.07 -38.02 17.23
CA PHE A 37 -10.36 -37.19 16.26
C PHE A 37 -11.00 -35.81 16.15
N THR A 38 -10.17 -34.78 16.05
CA THR A 38 -10.66 -33.40 15.94
C THR A 38 -11.12 -33.10 14.51
N GLY A 39 -12.43 -33.00 14.34
CA GLY A 39 -13.08 -32.66 13.08
C GLY A 39 -12.87 -31.22 12.60
N PHE A 40 -13.27 -30.96 11.36
CA PHE A 40 -13.14 -29.66 10.70
C PHE A 40 -13.67 -28.48 11.54
N TRP A 41 -14.93 -28.51 11.97
CA TRP A 41 -15.56 -27.38 12.67
C TRP A 41 -14.90 -27.03 14.01
N LYS A 42 -14.32 -28.01 14.72
CA LYS A 42 -13.54 -27.73 15.94
C LYS A 42 -12.25 -27.00 15.61
N ARG A 43 -11.59 -27.35 14.50
CA ARG A 43 -10.37 -26.65 14.04
C ARG A 43 -10.66 -25.22 13.59
N VAL A 44 -11.85 -24.95 13.06
CA VAL A 44 -12.29 -23.58 12.76
C VAL A 44 -12.45 -22.76 14.04
N VAL A 45 -13.05 -23.31 15.10
CA VAL A 45 -13.14 -22.64 16.41
C VAL A 45 -11.76 -22.38 17.00
N ILE A 46 -10.83 -23.35 16.93
CA ILE A 46 -9.45 -23.18 17.39
C ILE A 46 -8.80 -21.98 16.69
N ALA A 47 -8.90 -21.91 15.35
CA ALA A 47 -8.36 -20.80 14.58
C ALA A 47 -8.99 -19.45 14.95
N ASN A 48 -10.31 -19.41 15.20
CA ASN A 48 -10.99 -18.20 15.65
C ASN A 48 -10.54 -17.76 17.06
N ILE A 49 -10.31 -18.70 17.98
CA ILE A 49 -9.79 -18.38 19.32
C ILE A 49 -8.39 -17.80 19.23
N ASP A 50 -7.51 -18.41 18.42
CA ASP A 50 -6.16 -17.90 18.18
C ASP A 50 -6.19 -16.50 17.55
N ALA A 51 -7.08 -16.26 16.58
CA ALA A 51 -7.25 -14.96 15.95
C ALA A 51 -7.76 -13.90 16.94
N LEU A 52 -8.75 -14.24 17.77
CA LEU A 52 -9.26 -13.35 18.80
C LEU A 52 -8.17 -13.01 19.83
N PHE A 53 -7.38 -14.00 20.26
CA PHE A 53 -6.24 -13.76 21.14
C PHE A 53 -5.26 -12.72 20.57
N LEU A 54 -4.90 -12.85 19.29
CA LEU A 54 -4.01 -11.88 18.62
C LEU A 54 -4.64 -10.49 18.51
N LEU A 55 -5.94 -10.41 18.20
CA LEU A 55 -6.65 -9.14 18.09
C LEU A 55 -6.76 -8.42 19.44
N LEU A 56 -6.99 -9.16 20.52
CA LEU A 56 -7.05 -8.61 21.88
C LEU A 56 -5.70 -8.03 22.31
N LEU A 57 -4.59 -8.66 21.91
CA LEU A 57 -3.25 -8.10 22.14
C LEU A 57 -3.03 -6.78 21.39
N GLY A 58 -3.64 -6.61 20.21
CA GLY A 58 -3.58 -5.36 19.44
C GLY A 58 -4.16 -4.16 20.17
N PHE A 59 -5.17 -4.36 21.03
CA PHE A 59 -5.71 -3.29 21.88
C PHE A 59 -4.78 -2.88 23.01
N ILE A 60 -3.92 -3.79 23.48
CA ILE A 60 -2.92 -3.46 24.49
C ILE A 60 -1.83 -2.62 23.84
N HIS A 61 -1.32 -3.08 22.69
CA HIS A 61 -0.27 -2.36 21.96
C HIS A 61 -0.14 -2.90 20.51
N PRO A 62 0.09 -2.04 19.49
CA PRO A 62 0.11 -2.46 18.08
C PRO A 62 1.14 -3.55 17.72
N GLN A 63 2.26 -3.64 18.45
CA GLN A 63 3.31 -4.62 18.23
C GLN A 63 3.09 -5.95 18.99
N MET A 64 2.18 -5.99 19.96
CA MET A 64 1.93 -7.20 20.77
C MET A 64 1.37 -8.39 19.99
N PRO A 65 0.61 -8.24 18.89
CA PRO A 65 0.26 -9.36 18.02
C PRO A 65 1.48 -10.12 17.47
N ILE A 66 2.61 -9.45 17.24
CA ILE A 66 3.86 -10.09 16.80
C ILE A 66 4.38 -11.02 17.90
N LEU A 67 4.40 -10.54 19.15
CA LEU A 67 4.77 -11.36 20.29
C LEU A 67 3.78 -12.53 20.48
N GLY A 68 2.48 -12.27 20.30
CA GLY A 68 1.45 -13.31 20.34
C GLY A 68 1.68 -14.41 19.29
N LEU A 69 2.07 -14.04 18.07
CA LEU A 69 2.43 -14.99 17.02
C LEU A 69 3.66 -15.83 17.41
N LEU A 70 4.68 -15.22 18.02
CA LEU A 70 5.85 -15.94 18.54
C LEU A 70 5.46 -16.92 19.66
N VAL A 71 4.54 -16.55 20.54
CA VAL A 71 4.01 -17.44 21.58
C VAL A 71 3.23 -18.61 20.97
N LEU A 72 2.33 -18.36 20.02
CA LEU A 72 1.59 -19.42 19.32
C LEU A 72 2.53 -20.37 18.56
N PHE A 73 3.52 -19.81 17.88
CA PHE A 73 4.54 -20.58 17.16
C PHE A 73 5.38 -21.42 18.13
N GLY A 74 5.84 -20.82 19.24
CA GLY A 74 6.58 -21.52 20.29
C GLY A 74 5.78 -22.66 20.91
N LEU A 75 4.51 -22.42 21.26
CA LEU A 75 3.61 -23.46 21.79
C LEU A 75 3.38 -24.58 20.77
N TYR A 76 3.19 -24.24 19.50
CA TYR A 76 3.00 -25.23 18.44
C TYR A 76 4.23 -26.14 18.30
N PHE A 77 5.44 -25.58 18.26
CA PHE A 77 6.68 -26.36 18.18
C PHE A 77 7.04 -27.06 19.49
N TRP A 78 6.63 -26.55 20.64
CA TRP A 78 6.94 -27.14 21.94
C TRP A 78 5.95 -28.24 22.34
N LYS A 79 4.64 -28.03 22.17
CA LYS A 79 3.58 -28.91 22.66
C LYS A 79 2.70 -29.50 21.56
N GLY A 80 2.82 -29.06 20.31
CA GLY A 80 1.87 -29.43 19.25
C GLY A 80 0.49 -28.80 19.49
N GLN A 81 0.44 -27.64 20.15
CA GLN A 81 -0.78 -26.95 20.56
C GLN A 81 -0.62 -25.44 20.40
N THR A 82 -1.71 -24.77 20.11
CA THR A 82 -1.91 -23.31 20.15
C THR A 82 -2.69 -22.90 21.41
N ILE A 83 -3.01 -21.61 21.57
CA ILE A 83 -3.90 -21.18 22.66
C ILE A 83 -5.31 -21.75 22.43
N GLY A 84 -5.80 -21.72 21.20
CA GLY A 84 -7.09 -22.32 20.82
C GLY A 84 -7.13 -23.81 21.11
N ASP A 85 -6.04 -24.54 20.89
CA ASP A 85 -5.93 -25.96 21.26
C ASP A 85 -6.06 -26.23 22.74
N LEU A 86 -5.42 -25.39 23.57
CA LEU A 86 -5.52 -25.52 25.02
C LEU A 86 -6.95 -25.29 25.49
N VAL A 87 -7.65 -24.30 24.92
CA VAL A 87 -9.06 -24.02 25.23
C VAL A 87 -9.98 -25.14 24.77
N MET A 88 -9.78 -25.64 23.55
CA MET A 88 -10.59 -26.70 22.94
C MET A 88 -10.20 -28.11 23.37
N GLN A 89 -9.15 -28.23 24.20
CA GLN A 89 -8.60 -29.50 24.70
C GLN A 89 -8.28 -30.46 23.57
N THR A 90 -7.53 -29.95 22.59
CA THR A 90 -7.07 -30.68 21.42
C THR A 90 -5.56 -30.63 21.32
N LYS A 91 -4.99 -31.59 20.61
CA LYS A 91 -3.54 -31.70 20.46
C LYS A 91 -3.16 -32.32 19.13
N LEU A 92 -2.11 -31.78 18.53
CA LEU A 92 -1.45 -32.41 17.39
C LEU A 92 -0.43 -33.43 17.90
N VAL A 93 -0.52 -34.65 17.38
CA VAL A 93 0.33 -35.79 17.73
C VAL A 93 0.90 -36.45 16.48
N ASP A 94 2.00 -37.16 16.63
CA ASP A 94 2.50 -38.10 15.63
C ASP A 94 1.46 -39.22 15.42
N LYS A 95 1.19 -39.55 14.16
CA LYS A 95 0.10 -40.46 13.79
C LYS A 95 0.31 -41.89 14.29
N GLU A 96 1.56 -42.35 14.37
CA GLU A 96 1.90 -43.74 14.66
C GLU A 96 2.17 -43.96 16.15
N THR A 97 2.90 -43.03 16.77
CA THR A 97 3.31 -43.11 18.18
C THR A 97 2.32 -42.46 19.14
N GLY A 98 1.47 -41.55 18.66
CA GLY A 98 0.58 -40.73 19.50
C GLY A 98 1.30 -39.72 20.39
N GLN A 99 2.62 -39.59 20.25
CA GLN A 99 3.45 -38.65 21.00
C GLN A 99 3.50 -37.29 20.32
N LYS A 100 4.25 -36.34 20.90
CA LYS A 100 4.49 -35.05 20.27
C LYS A 100 5.15 -35.26 18.88
N PRO A 101 4.68 -34.58 17.81
CA PRO A 101 5.32 -34.65 16.50
C PRO A 101 6.75 -34.09 16.56
N ASN A 102 7.63 -34.66 15.74
CA ASN A 102 8.98 -34.14 15.59
C ASN A 102 8.97 -32.83 14.77
N ILE A 103 10.07 -32.07 14.85
CA ILE A 103 10.20 -30.76 14.19
C ILE A 103 10.04 -30.87 12.67
N GLY A 104 10.52 -31.95 12.05
CA GLY A 104 10.38 -32.21 10.62
C GLY A 104 8.93 -32.39 10.20
N GLN A 105 8.13 -33.13 10.98
CA GLN A 105 6.69 -33.28 10.75
C GLN A 105 5.96 -31.95 10.90
N LEU A 106 6.25 -31.18 11.95
CA LEU A 106 5.63 -29.88 12.19
C LEU A 106 5.94 -28.89 11.07
N SER A 107 7.19 -28.87 10.59
CA SER A 107 7.64 -28.02 9.48
C SER A 107 7.03 -28.48 8.15
N GLY A 108 7.05 -29.79 7.88
CA GLY A 108 6.45 -30.42 6.71
C GLY A 108 4.95 -30.15 6.56
N ARG A 109 4.22 -30.00 7.67
CA ARG A 109 2.80 -29.58 7.63
C ARG A 109 2.59 -28.25 6.94
N TYR A 110 3.49 -27.27 7.09
CA TYR A 110 3.34 -25.97 6.43
C TYR A 110 3.45 -26.09 4.90
N PHE A 111 4.42 -26.87 4.41
CA PHE A 111 4.53 -27.18 2.98
C PHE A 111 3.33 -27.99 2.48
N ALA A 112 2.84 -28.96 3.27
CA ALA A 112 1.68 -29.75 2.89
C ALA A 112 0.36 -28.94 2.92
N LYS A 113 0.28 -27.86 3.72
CA LYS A 113 -0.84 -26.91 3.66
C LYS A 113 -0.87 -26.15 2.34
N LEU A 114 0.27 -25.87 1.71
CA LEU A 114 0.31 -25.27 0.37
C LEU A 114 -0.47 -26.11 -0.65
N LEU A 115 -0.29 -27.44 -0.62
CA LEU A 115 -1.06 -28.36 -1.48
C LEU A 115 -2.56 -28.31 -1.18
N SER A 116 -2.93 -28.11 0.09
CA SER A 116 -4.34 -27.93 0.46
C SER A 116 -4.92 -26.63 -0.10
N TYR A 117 -4.13 -25.55 -0.19
CA TYR A 117 -4.53 -24.30 -0.83
C TYR A 117 -4.63 -24.43 -2.36
N LEU A 118 -3.67 -25.11 -3.00
CA LEU A 118 -3.70 -25.37 -4.45
C LEU A 118 -4.94 -26.16 -4.88
N GLY A 119 -5.40 -27.08 -4.04
CA GLY A 119 -6.68 -27.78 -4.20
C GLY A 119 -7.91 -26.97 -3.83
N LEU A 120 -7.89 -25.63 -3.94
CA LEU A 120 -8.98 -24.71 -3.57
C LEU A 120 -9.53 -24.95 -2.15
N GLY A 121 -8.66 -25.31 -1.21
CA GLY A 121 -9.03 -25.55 0.18
C GLY A 121 -9.61 -26.94 0.46
N ILE A 122 -9.87 -27.77 -0.56
CA ILE A 122 -10.44 -29.13 -0.40
C ILE A 122 -9.63 -29.97 0.59
N GLY A 123 -8.30 -29.81 0.59
CA GLY A 123 -7.40 -30.50 1.52
C GLY A 123 -7.67 -30.21 3.00
N PHE A 124 -8.25 -29.06 3.34
CA PHE A 124 -8.69 -28.72 4.70
C PHE A 124 -10.05 -29.34 5.02
N TYR A 125 -11.01 -29.22 4.09
CA TYR A 125 -12.38 -29.73 4.27
C TYR A 125 -12.44 -31.26 4.42
N CYS A 126 -11.44 -31.98 3.92
CA CYS A 126 -11.26 -33.41 4.13
C CYS A 126 -11.38 -33.85 5.60
N ALA A 127 -10.98 -33.00 6.55
CA ALA A 127 -11.15 -33.27 7.98
C ALA A 127 -12.61 -33.37 8.43
N GLY A 128 -13.58 -32.92 7.62
CA GLY A 128 -15.01 -33.02 7.89
C GLY A 128 -15.58 -34.42 7.61
N TRP A 129 -15.23 -35.02 6.47
CA TRP A 129 -15.84 -36.27 6.00
C TRP A 129 -14.94 -37.50 6.09
N ARG A 130 -13.61 -37.36 6.19
CA ARG A 130 -12.74 -38.55 6.33
C ARG A 130 -12.92 -39.21 7.70
N LYS A 131 -12.88 -40.54 7.73
CA LYS A 131 -13.09 -41.37 8.94
C LYS A 131 -12.17 -40.96 10.09
N GLU A 132 -10.91 -40.65 9.79
CA GLU A 132 -9.90 -40.23 10.77
C GLU A 132 -9.83 -38.70 10.98
N LYS A 133 -10.75 -37.94 10.35
CA LYS A 133 -10.82 -36.46 10.44
C LYS A 133 -9.48 -35.76 10.13
N ASN A 134 -8.68 -36.36 9.25
CA ASN A 134 -7.36 -35.88 8.84
C ASN A 134 -7.44 -35.04 7.56
N ALA A 135 -6.87 -33.84 7.62
CA ALA A 135 -6.62 -33.03 6.44
C ALA A 135 -5.47 -33.62 5.59
N TRP A 136 -5.28 -33.14 4.36
CA TRP A 136 -4.14 -33.56 3.54
C TRP A 136 -2.81 -33.27 4.23
N HIS A 137 -2.67 -32.08 4.83
CA HIS A 137 -1.46 -31.71 5.53
C HIS A 137 -1.19 -32.54 6.80
N ASP A 138 -2.23 -33.09 7.45
CA ASP A 138 -2.05 -34.07 8.54
C ASP A 138 -1.47 -35.38 7.97
N SER A 139 -2.07 -35.85 6.88
CA SER A 139 -1.73 -37.13 6.26
C SER A 139 -0.31 -37.14 5.71
N LEU A 140 0.07 -36.09 4.98
CA LEU A 140 1.36 -35.95 4.32
C LEU A 140 2.50 -35.74 5.31
N SER A 141 2.23 -35.15 6.47
CA SER A 141 3.25 -34.95 7.50
C SER A 141 3.34 -36.10 8.50
N GLY A 142 2.53 -37.15 8.36
CA GLY A 142 2.42 -38.21 9.36
C GLY A 142 1.93 -37.73 10.73
N THR A 143 1.10 -36.70 10.78
CA THR A 143 0.52 -36.18 12.03
C THR A 143 -0.97 -36.42 12.11
N ARG A 144 -1.51 -36.29 13.33
CA ARG A 144 -2.92 -36.46 13.60
C ARG A 144 -3.37 -35.52 14.70
N TYR A 145 -4.59 -35.02 14.56
CA TYR A 145 -5.20 -34.14 15.54
C TYR A 145 -6.20 -34.91 16.37
N ILE A 146 -6.03 -34.84 17.68
CA ILE A 146 -6.82 -35.60 18.63
C ILE A 146 -7.43 -34.68 19.67
N GLU A 147 -8.52 -35.14 20.26
CA GLU A 147 -9.14 -34.52 21.41
C GLU A 147 -8.60 -35.18 22.68
N THR A 148 -8.12 -34.37 23.61
CA THR A 148 -7.69 -34.86 24.94
C THR A 148 -8.88 -34.98 25.90
N LYS A 149 -10.00 -34.32 25.59
CA LYS A 149 -11.28 -34.46 26.31
C LYS A 149 -12.44 -34.29 25.34
N SER A 150 -13.53 -35.02 25.57
CA SER A 150 -14.77 -34.85 24.82
C SER A 150 -15.37 -33.47 25.11
N TYR A 151 -15.77 -32.77 24.05
CA TYR A 151 -16.35 -31.43 24.10
C TYR A 151 -17.77 -31.43 23.54
N ASN A 152 -18.66 -30.62 24.13
CA ASN A 152 -20.04 -30.47 23.66
C ASN A 152 -20.08 -29.77 22.29
N GLY A 153 -20.85 -30.31 21.35
CA GLY A 153 -21.08 -29.71 20.03
C GLY A 153 -21.67 -28.30 20.09
N LEU A 154 -22.44 -27.97 21.13
CA LEU A 154 -23.00 -26.62 21.33
C LEU A 154 -21.92 -25.55 21.42
N PHE A 155 -20.82 -25.80 22.14
CA PHE A 155 -19.72 -24.84 22.24
C PHE A 155 -19.03 -24.64 20.89
N THR A 156 -18.86 -25.73 20.13
CA THR A 156 -18.28 -25.64 18.79
C THR A 156 -19.17 -24.84 17.84
N TRP A 157 -20.49 -25.01 17.96
CA TRP A 157 -21.47 -24.29 17.16
C TRP A 157 -21.52 -22.80 17.53
N LEU A 158 -21.65 -22.47 18.82
CA LEU A 158 -21.64 -21.09 19.30
C LEU A 158 -20.33 -20.36 18.97
N GLY A 159 -19.19 -21.04 19.13
CA GLY A 159 -17.88 -20.48 18.79
C GLY A 159 -17.79 -20.11 17.31
N ASN A 160 -18.25 -20.98 16.41
CA ASN A 160 -18.24 -20.70 14.97
C ASN A 160 -19.25 -19.62 14.54
N LEU A 161 -20.31 -19.39 15.32
CA LEU A 161 -21.30 -18.34 15.04
C LEU A 161 -20.84 -16.97 15.57
N LEU A 162 -20.42 -16.91 16.83
CA LEU A 162 -20.21 -15.65 17.54
C LEU A 162 -18.80 -15.08 17.35
N LEU A 163 -17.77 -15.93 17.31
CA LEU A 163 -16.39 -15.46 17.23
C LEU A 163 -16.11 -14.69 15.94
N PRO A 164 -16.55 -15.12 14.73
CA PRO A 164 -16.29 -14.37 13.50
C PRO A 164 -16.96 -12.99 13.49
N ILE A 165 -18.17 -12.87 14.04
CA ILE A 165 -18.89 -11.59 14.17
C ILE A 165 -18.11 -10.65 15.09
N LEU A 166 -17.70 -11.15 16.27
CA LEU A 166 -16.91 -10.39 17.22
C LEU A 166 -15.57 -9.96 16.64
N ILE A 167 -14.85 -10.89 15.98
CA ILE A 167 -13.57 -10.63 15.31
C ILE A 167 -13.74 -9.58 14.22
N GLY A 168 -14.77 -9.69 13.39
CA GLY A 168 -15.07 -8.71 12.34
C GLY A 168 -15.37 -7.33 12.90
N TRP A 169 -16.18 -7.25 13.97
CA TRP A 169 -16.49 -5.98 14.64
C TRP A 169 -15.25 -5.33 15.28
N ILE A 170 -14.42 -6.12 15.96
CA ILE A 170 -13.13 -5.67 16.51
C ILE A 170 -12.20 -5.18 15.40
N GLY A 171 -12.04 -5.96 14.33
CA GLY A 171 -11.20 -5.58 13.19
C GLY A 171 -11.66 -4.28 12.54
N TYR A 172 -12.98 -4.13 12.35
CA TYR A 172 -13.58 -2.91 11.83
C TYR A 172 -13.29 -1.69 12.71
N THR A 173 -13.46 -1.82 14.03
CA THR A 173 -13.22 -0.70 14.98
C THR A 173 -11.75 -0.28 15.00
N GLN A 174 -10.80 -1.21 14.87
CA GLN A 174 -9.37 -0.89 14.76
C GLN A 174 -9.02 -0.21 13.42
N VAL A 175 -9.60 -0.65 12.30
CA VAL A 175 -9.38 0.02 11.00
C VAL A 175 -9.97 1.42 11.02
N ALA A 176 -11.18 1.58 11.55
CA ALA A 176 -11.84 2.86 11.66
C ALA A 176 -11.02 3.84 12.53
N SER A 177 -10.46 3.40 13.66
CA SER A 177 -9.65 4.28 14.51
C SER A 177 -8.35 4.73 13.84
N VAL A 178 -7.70 3.85 13.07
CA VAL A 178 -6.52 4.20 12.27
C VAL A 178 -6.88 5.21 11.17
N VAL A 179 -7.97 5.00 10.46
CA VAL A 179 -8.46 5.95 9.43
C VAL A 179 -8.78 7.30 10.06
N SER A 180 -9.48 7.33 11.20
CA SER A 180 -9.77 8.56 11.93
C SER A 180 -8.49 9.28 12.36
N PHE A 181 -7.51 8.55 12.90
CA PHE A 181 -6.22 9.12 13.28
C PHE A 181 -5.52 9.80 12.10
N PHE A 182 -5.41 9.14 10.94
CA PHE A 182 -4.80 9.74 9.76
C PHE A 182 -5.61 10.92 9.21
N THR A 183 -6.93 10.83 9.28
CA THR A 183 -7.82 11.93 8.88
C THR A 183 -7.61 13.16 9.76
N GLU A 184 -7.50 12.99 11.07
CA GLU A 184 -7.18 14.07 12.01
C GLU A 184 -5.79 14.67 11.74
N GLN A 185 -4.76 13.84 11.50
CA GLN A 185 -3.42 14.33 11.15
C GLN A 185 -3.42 15.16 9.86
N PHE A 186 -4.16 14.70 8.85
CA PHE A 186 -4.31 15.42 7.58
C PHE A 186 -5.04 16.75 7.78
N ILE A 187 -6.17 16.76 8.50
CA ILE A 187 -6.95 17.97 8.80
C ILE A 187 -6.09 18.98 9.58
N ASN A 188 -5.36 18.53 10.60
CA ASN A 188 -4.48 19.40 11.39
C ASN A 188 -3.38 20.00 10.51
N SER A 189 -2.75 19.20 9.66
CA SER A 189 -1.72 19.68 8.73
C SER A 189 -2.28 20.71 7.74
N ALA A 190 -3.48 20.47 7.20
CA ALA A 190 -4.16 21.40 6.30
C ALA A 190 -4.52 22.73 6.99
N ASN A 191 -4.99 22.69 8.24
CA ASN A 191 -5.29 23.88 9.03
C ASN A 191 -4.03 24.69 9.36
N THR A 192 -2.93 24.02 9.69
CA THR A 192 -1.62 24.68 9.90
C THR A 192 -1.16 25.38 8.62
N PHE A 193 -1.19 24.68 7.49
CA PHE A 193 -0.82 25.25 6.19
C PHE A 193 -1.66 26.49 5.83
N GLU A 194 -2.98 26.42 6.03
CA GLU A 194 -3.86 27.56 5.79
C GLU A 194 -3.54 28.75 6.70
N THR A 195 -3.23 28.49 7.97
CA THR A 195 -2.85 29.54 8.93
C THR A 195 -1.56 30.23 8.50
N GLU A 196 -0.55 29.46 8.09
CA GLU A 196 0.71 29.97 7.57
C GLU A 196 0.51 30.75 6.27
N LEU A 197 -0.26 30.21 5.33
CA LEU A 197 -0.58 30.85 4.05
C LEU A 197 -1.29 32.20 4.26
N ASN A 198 -2.30 32.25 5.13
CA ASN A 198 -3.02 33.48 5.46
C ASN A 198 -2.10 34.51 6.13
N THR A 199 -1.17 34.06 6.98
CA THR A 199 -0.20 34.93 7.64
C THR A 199 0.76 35.55 6.63
N GLU A 200 1.29 34.75 5.70
CA GLU A 200 2.21 35.22 4.67
C GLU A 200 1.50 36.17 3.69
N ILE A 201 0.28 35.86 3.25
CA ILE A 201 -0.54 36.76 2.42
C ILE A 201 -0.69 38.12 3.11
N LYS A 202 -1.12 38.13 4.38
CA LYS A 202 -1.33 39.38 5.13
C LYS A 202 -0.04 40.19 5.29
N LYS A 203 1.08 39.51 5.54
CA LYS A 203 2.41 40.12 5.66
C LYS A 203 2.82 40.79 4.34
N ARG A 204 2.62 40.11 3.22
CA ARG A 204 2.94 40.64 1.88
C ARG A 204 2.01 41.77 1.46
N GLU A 205 0.71 41.69 1.75
CA GLU A 205 -0.25 42.78 1.53
C GLU A 205 0.16 44.04 2.30
N THR A 206 0.52 43.89 3.58
CA THR A 206 0.99 45.01 4.42
C THR A 206 2.29 45.63 3.88
N SER A 207 3.21 44.81 3.39
CA SER A 207 4.48 45.28 2.78
C SER A 207 4.21 46.08 1.51
N PHE A 208 3.36 45.54 0.63
CA PHE A 208 3.01 46.15 -0.65
C PHE A 208 2.23 47.47 -0.47
N GLU A 209 1.32 47.56 0.51
CA GLU A 209 0.62 48.81 0.86
C GLU A 209 1.57 49.89 1.37
N LYS A 210 2.48 49.55 2.29
CA LYS A 210 3.48 50.50 2.82
C LYS A 210 4.39 51.04 1.72
N GLN A 211 4.81 50.22 0.77
CA GLN A 211 5.64 50.66 -0.35
C GLN A 211 4.89 51.64 -1.26
N ASN A 212 3.61 51.37 -1.55
CA ASN A 212 2.75 52.27 -2.32
C ASN A 212 2.46 53.61 -1.62
N GLU A 213 2.39 53.65 -0.30
CA GLU A 213 2.22 54.90 0.46
C GLU A 213 3.51 55.73 0.55
N THR A 214 4.68 55.06 0.67
CA THR A 214 5.98 55.74 0.75
C THR A 214 6.32 56.43 -0.58
N GLU A 215 5.96 55.81 -1.70
CA GLU A 215 6.14 56.35 -3.06
C GLU A 215 5.18 57.54 -3.37
N LYS A 216 4.04 57.64 -2.68
CA LYS A 216 3.18 58.84 -2.74
C LYS A 216 3.73 60.03 -1.96
N LYS A 217 4.66 59.81 -1.02
CA LYS A 217 5.25 60.86 -0.17
C LYS A 217 6.61 61.37 -0.66
N ASP A 218 7.38 60.54 -1.36
CA ASP A 218 8.66 60.94 -1.94
C ASP A 218 8.53 61.29 -3.43
N THR A 219 8.36 62.59 -3.72
CA THR A 219 8.51 63.14 -5.08
C THR A 219 9.84 63.84 -5.30
N THR A 220 10.82 63.64 -4.42
CA THR A 220 12.15 64.23 -4.59
C THR A 220 13.26 63.28 -4.16
N THR A 221 14.15 63.02 -5.11
CA THR A 221 15.52 62.49 -4.98
C THR A 221 15.69 61.09 -4.39
N ASP A 222 15.79 60.06 -5.26
CA ASP A 222 16.75 58.98 -5.01
C ASP A 222 17.22 58.30 -6.31
N THR A 223 18.42 57.73 -6.23
CA THR A 223 19.39 57.33 -7.26
C THR A 223 19.14 55.99 -7.97
N ASP A 224 17.98 55.37 -7.76
CA ASP A 224 17.59 54.13 -8.45
C ASP A 224 16.80 54.40 -9.74
N THR A 225 17.21 53.76 -10.85
CA THR A 225 16.51 53.87 -12.14
C THR A 225 15.04 53.43 -12.00
N PRO A 226 14.07 54.18 -12.58
CA PRO A 226 12.63 53.89 -12.48
C PRO A 226 12.24 52.46 -12.88
N GLU A 227 13.01 51.84 -13.78
CA GLU A 227 12.81 50.48 -14.28
C GLU A 227 13.05 49.41 -13.20
N ASN A 228 14.02 49.60 -12.30
CA ASN A 228 14.34 48.65 -11.24
C ASN A 228 13.27 48.64 -10.14
N LYS A 229 12.72 49.82 -9.79
CA LYS A 229 11.59 49.94 -8.85
C LYS A 229 10.31 49.32 -9.41
N ALA A 230 10.04 49.51 -10.70
CA ALA A 230 8.89 48.91 -11.39
C ALA A 230 9.00 47.37 -11.48
N ALA A 231 10.19 46.83 -11.76
CA ALA A 231 10.41 45.38 -11.83
C ALA A 231 10.25 44.69 -10.45
N LEU A 232 10.74 45.30 -9.37
CA LEU A 232 10.58 44.79 -8.01
C LEU A 232 9.10 44.73 -7.60
N LYS A 233 8.34 45.80 -7.90
CA LYS A 233 6.90 45.91 -7.63
C LYS A 233 6.08 44.89 -8.43
N LEU A 234 6.47 44.63 -9.67
CA LEU A 234 5.86 43.60 -10.50
C LEU A 234 6.11 42.19 -9.94
N GLY A 235 7.34 41.91 -9.47
CA GLY A 235 7.68 40.65 -8.82
C GLY A 235 6.86 40.36 -7.56
N GLU A 236 6.73 41.35 -6.67
CA GLU A 236 5.92 41.22 -5.44
C GLU A 236 4.42 41.10 -5.72
N ALA A 237 3.90 41.81 -6.74
CA ALA A 237 2.52 41.69 -7.18
C ALA A 237 2.21 40.29 -7.75
N ILE A 238 3.13 39.71 -8.52
CA ILE A 238 3.02 38.34 -9.04
C ILE A 238 3.00 37.33 -7.88
N GLU A 239 3.89 37.47 -6.90
CA GLU A 239 3.95 36.57 -5.74
C GLU A 239 2.64 36.62 -4.92
N LEU A 240 2.07 37.82 -4.73
CA LEU A 240 0.76 38.01 -4.09
C LEU A 240 -0.40 37.37 -4.85
N VAL A 241 -0.42 37.48 -6.19
CA VAL A 241 -1.44 36.85 -7.04
C VAL A 241 -1.35 35.32 -6.92
N VAL A 242 -0.14 34.76 -7.02
CA VAL A 242 0.08 33.32 -6.88
C VAL A 242 -0.39 32.81 -5.51
N LEU A 243 -0.08 33.51 -4.42
CA LEU A 243 -0.53 33.11 -3.07
C LEU A 243 -2.07 33.16 -2.92
N LYS A 244 -2.73 34.13 -3.57
CA LYS A 244 -4.20 34.23 -3.59
C LYS A 244 -4.85 33.12 -4.40
N GLU A 245 -4.28 32.76 -5.55
CA GLU A 245 -4.74 31.61 -6.34
C GLU A 245 -4.57 30.29 -5.59
N ILE A 246 -3.44 30.09 -4.89
CA ILE A 246 -3.22 28.91 -4.02
C ILE A 246 -4.29 28.85 -2.92
N LYS A 247 -4.68 29.99 -2.34
CA LYS A 247 -5.75 30.07 -1.35
C LYS A 247 -7.11 29.71 -1.93
N GLU A 248 -7.44 30.19 -3.14
CA GLU A 248 -8.68 29.83 -3.84
C GLU A 248 -8.75 28.35 -4.21
N ALA A 249 -7.65 27.77 -4.69
CA ALA A 249 -7.54 26.34 -4.95
C ALA A 249 -7.75 25.52 -3.67
N THR A 250 -7.13 25.95 -2.56
CA THR A 250 -7.29 25.31 -1.24
C THR A 250 -8.75 25.36 -0.76
N ASN A 251 -9.43 26.50 -0.93
CA ASN A 251 -10.84 26.66 -0.58
C ASN A 251 -11.77 25.80 -1.47
N THR A 252 -11.43 25.64 -2.74
CA THR A 252 -12.18 24.79 -3.67
C THR A 252 -12.09 23.32 -3.26
N ILE A 253 -10.88 22.84 -2.93
CA ILE A 253 -10.65 21.47 -2.43
C ILE A 253 -11.45 21.20 -1.14
N LYS A 254 -11.51 22.18 -0.22
CA LYS A 254 -12.33 22.07 1.01
C LYS A 254 -13.83 22.05 0.73
N LYS A 255 -14.30 22.88 -0.21
CA LYS A 255 -15.72 23.01 -0.55
C LYS A 255 -16.26 21.79 -1.30
N GLU A 256 -15.45 21.20 -2.16
CA GLU A 256 -15.85 19.98 -2.88
C GLU A 256 -15.81 18.75 -1.98
N GLY A 257 -14.91 18.75 -0.98
CA GLY A 257 -14.81 17.71 0.05
C GLY A 257 -14.42 16.34 -0.51
N LEU A 258 -13.66 15.57 0.28
CA LEU A 258 -13.60 14.12 0.12
C LEU A 258 -14.99 13.55 0.43
N LYS A 259 -15.89 13.54 -0.55
CA LYS A 259 -17.11 12.74 -0.49
C LYS A 259 -16.71 11.27 -0.54
N ILE A 260 -16.38 10.70 0.61
CA ILE A 260 -16.39 9.26 0.80
C ILE A 260 -17.84 8.94 1.17
N ASP A 261 -18.64 8.52 0.20
CA ASP A 261 -19.95 7.94 0.46
C ASP A 261 -19.75 6.74 1.39
N SER A 262 -20.16 6.88 2.64
CA SER A 262 -20.02 5.86 3.68
C SER A 262 -21.10 4.78 3.60
N ASN A 263 -21.82 4.67 2.47
CA ASN A 263 -22.85 3.65 2.32
C ASN A 263 -23.12 3.33 0.83
N PRO A 264 -22.72 2.16 0.29
CA PRO A 264 -23.18 1.74 -1.02
C PRO A 264 -24.55 1.08 -0.83
N THR A 265 -25.63 1.87 -0.96
CA THR A 265 -26.95 1.28 -1.25
C THR A 265 -26.88 0.68 -2.65
N VAL A 266 -26.84 -0.65 -2.69
CA VAL A 266 -26.96 -1.44 -3.91
C VAL A 266 -28.43 -1.39 -4.34
N ASP A 267 -28.74 -0.56 -5.33
CA ASP A 267 -29.99 -0.67 -6.08
C ASP A 267 -29.85 -1.85 -7.05
N THR A 268 -30.43 -2.99 -6.67
CA THR A 268 -30.70 -4.10 -7.59
C THR A 268 -31.73 -3.67 -8.64
N PRO A 269 -31.46 -3.83 -9.95
CA PRO A 269 -32.49 -3.64 -10.97
C PRO A 269 -33.39 -4.87 -11.01
N THR A 270 -34.65 -4.68 -10.62
CA THR A 270 -35.71 -5.67 -10.83
C THR A 270 -36.07 -5.69 -12.31
N GLU A 271 -35.83 -6.84 -12.92
CA GLU A 271 -36.27 -7.23 -14.25
C GLU A 271 -37.81 -7.16 -14.33
N SER A 272 -38.33 -6.35 -15.26
CA SER A 272 -39.72 -6.50 -15.71
C SER A 272 -39.74 -6.56 -17.23
N THR A 273 -40.18 -7.72 -17.68
CA THR A 273 -40.54 -8.11 -19.03
C THR A 273 -41.67 -7.24 -19.57
N GLU A 274 -41.50 -6.65 -20.75
CA GLU A 274 -42.61 -6.46 -21.70
C GLU A 274 -42.11 -6.28 -23.14
N THR A 275 -42.59 -7.17 -24.02
CA THR A 275 -42.38 -7.23 -25.47
C THR A 275 -43.18 -6.15 -26.24
N PRO A 276 -42.79 -5.81 -27.48
CA PRO A 276 -43.20 -4.59 -28.17
C PRO A 276 -44.44 -4.76 -29.07
N LYS A 277 -45.23 -3.69 -29.25
CA LYS A 277 -46.19 -3.54 -30.36
C LYS A 277 -46.20 -2.12 -30.97
N SER A 278 -45.66 -2.07 -32.19
CA SER A 278 -46.14 -1.47 -33.45
C SER A 278 -47.16 -0.32 -33.51
N VAL A 279 -47.01 0.46 -34.61
CA VAL A 279 -48.00 1.33 -35.35
C VAL A 279 -48.06 2.78 -34.84
N GLU A 280 -48.04 3.89 -35.61
CA GLU A 280 -47.89 4.23 -37.03
C GLU A 280 -48.04 5.78 -37.16
N ASN A 281 -47.49 6.35 -38.24
CA ASN A 281 -47.78 7.63 -38.93
C ASN A 281 -47.53 9.03 -38.31
N GLN A 282 -46.67 9.73 -39.07
CA GLN A 282 -46.50 11.16 -39.36
C GLN A 282 -47.81 11.94 -39.68
N PRO A 283 -47.85 13.31 -39.67
CA PRO A 283 -47.03 14.13 -40.57
C PRO A 283 -46.53 15.51 -40.10
N ALA A 284 -45.70 16.04 -41.00
CA ALA A 284 -44.86 17.23 -40.97
C ALA A 284 -45.57 18.58 -40.73
N ASN A 285 -44.81 19.54 -40.21
CA ASN A 285 -44.84 20.88 -40.80
C ASN A 285 -43.46 21.55 -40.81
N LYS A 286 -43.13 22.14 -41.96
CA LYS A 286 -41.88 22.81 -42.31
C LYS A 286 -41.88 24.23 -41.75
N THR A 287 -40.74 24.66 -41.19
CA THR A 287 -40.24 26.02 -41.50
C THR A 287 -38.71 26.02 -41.49
N LYS A 288 -38.13 26.75 -42.45
CA LYS A 288 -36.74 26.73 -42.91
C LYS A 288 -36.12 28.10 -42.66
N LYS A 289 -34.88 28.13 -42.12
CA LYS A 289 -33.84 29.22 -42.09
C LYS A 289 -33.24 29.33 -40.68
N THR A 290 -31.94 29.46 -40.43
CA THR A 290 -30.72 29.63 -41.24
C THR A 290 -29.56 29.21 -40.34
N THR A 291 -28.57 28.56 -40.94
CA THR A 291 -27.35 28.00 -40.35
C THR A 291 -26.37 29.07 -39.83
N ILE A 292 -25.79 28.86 -38.64
CA ILE A 292 -24.40 29.21 -38.31
C ILE A 292 -23.83 27.99 -37.55
N PRO A 293 -22.66 27.44 -37.93
CA PRO A 293 -22.15 26.20 -37.36
C PRO A 293 -21.37 26.50 -36.08
N THR A 294 -21.88 26.03 -34.93
CA THR A 294 -21.05 25.86 -33.74
C THR A 294 -20.98 24.37 -33.49
N THR A 295 -19.94 23.75 -34.04
CA THR A 295 -19.54 22.38 -33.71
C THR A 295 -19.22 22.36 -32.21
N ILE A 296 -20.20 21.97 -31.40
CA ILE A 296 -19.94 21.43 -30.07
C ILE A 296 -19.29 20.09 -30.34
N GLU A 297 -17.98 20.00 -30.14
CA GLU A 297 -17.28 18.73 -30.04
C GLU A 297 -17.90 17.94 -28.88
N THR A 298 -18.86 17.08 -29.22
CA THR A 298 -19.33 16.03 -28.34
C THR A 298 -18.15 15.10 -28.04
N LYS A 299 -17.81 14.98 -26.74
CA LYS A 299 -16.90 13.96 -26.18
C LYS A 299 -16.95 12.65 -26.99
N PRO A 300 -15.82 12.06 -27.42
CA PRO A 300 -15.85 10.77 -28.09
C PRO A 300 -16.23 9.68 -27.07
N GLN A 301 -17.42 9.11 -27.24
CA GLN A 301 -17.83 7.79 -26.75
C GLN A 301 -17.02 6.70 -27.49
N PRO A 302 -16.62 5.60 -26.84
CA PRO A 302 -15.74 4.59 -27.42
C PRO A 302 -16.45 3.85 -28.56
N LYS A 303 -15.78 3.73 -29.72
CA LYS A 303 -16.31 3.01 -30.89
C LYS A 303 -15.70 1.62 -31.11
N ASN A 304 -14.64 1.21 -30.41
CA ASN A 304 -13.96 -0.08 -30.68
C ASN A 304 -13.69 -0.93 -29.43
N GLU A 305 -13.83 -2.25 -29.61
CA GLU A 305 -13.71 -3.33 -28.62
C GLU A 305 -12.31 -3.44 -27.96
N GLU A 306 -11.27 -2.88 -28.57
CA GLU A 306 -9.92 -2.82 -28.01
C GLU A 306 -9.76 -1.82 -26.85
N ASP A 307 -10.57 -0.76 -26.80
CA ASP A 307 -10.56 0.22 -25.69
C ASP A 307 -11.12 -0.39 -24.39
N LEU A 308 -11.67 -1.61 -24.43
CA LEU A 308 -12.22 -2.34 -23.29
C LEU A 308 -11.21 -3.28 -22.61
N LYS A 309 -10.00 -3.47 -23.17
CA LYS A 309 -8.97 -4.30 -22.52
C LYS A 309 -8.43 -3.62 -21.27
N LYS A 310 -8.59 -4.30 -20.13
CA LYS A 310 -8.12 -3.84 -18.83
C LYS A 310 -6.61 -3.54 -18.89
N PRO A 311 -6.16 -2.34 -18.46
CA PRO A 311 -4.73 -2.01 -18.43
C PRO A 311 -3.95 -2.91 -17.48
N GLU A 312 -2.77 -3.37 -17.91
CA GLU A 312 -1.87 -4.20 -17.12
C GLU A 312 -0.78 -3.36 -16.47
N ARG A 313 -0.37 -3.72 -15.25
CA ARG A 313 0.68 -3.00 -14.51
C ARG A 313 2.07 -3.39 -15.02
N ILE A 314 2.90 -2.40 -15.32
CA ILE A 314 4.28 -2.58 -15.78
C ILE A 314 5.24 -2.37 -14.60
N GLY A 315 6.27 -3.19 -14.39
CA GLY A 315 7.32 -2.87 -13.41
C GLY A 315 7.09 -3.36 -11.97
N GLY A 316 6.16 -4.30 -11.77
CA GLY A 316 5.90 -4.96 -10.49
C GLY A 316 4.73 -4.38 -9.69
N PHE A 317 4.39 -5.02 -8.57
CA PHE A 317 3.14 -4.78 -7.79
C PHE A 317 2.96 -3.31 -7.36
N LEU A 318 4.04 -2.60 -7.05
CA LEU A 318 4.00 -1.21 -6.58
C LEU A 318 4.33 -0.17 -7.65
N SER A 319 4.56 -0.59 -8.90
CA SER A 319 4.70 0.37 -9.98
C SER A 319 3.39 1.10 -10.23
N ARG A 320 3.49 2.39 -10.56
CA ARG A 320 2.37 3.27 -10.85
C ARG A 320 2.06 3.38 -12.34
N TYR A 321 2.81 2.68 -13.18
CA TYR A 321 2.62 2.65 -14.63
C TYR A 321 1.80 1.44 -15.07
N PHE A 322 0.87 1.68 -15.98
CA PHE A 322 0.06 0.65 -16.60
C PHE A 322 0.03 0.84 -18.11
N THR A 323 -0.25 -0.21 -18.85
CA THR A 323 -0.38 -0.14 -20.30
C THR A 323 -1.43 -1.10 -20.83
N ASN A 324 -2.00 -0.77 -21.98
CA ASN A 324 -2.65 -1.73 -22.88
C ASN A 324 -2.07 -1.53 -24.29
N SER A 325 -2.66 -2.13 -25.32
CA SER A 325 -2.16 -2.00 -26.69
C SER A 325 -2.18 -0.57 -27.26
N LYS A 326 -2.87 0.38 -26.61
CA LYS A 326 -3.17 1.71 -27.16
C LYS A 326 -2.77 2.89 -26.29
N TYR A 327 -2.72 2.72 -24.96
CA TYR A 327 -2.38 3.78 -24.02
C TYR A 327 -1.39 3.30 -22.95
N VAL A 328 -0.63 4.27 -22.44
CA VAL A 328 0.08 4.17 -21.16
C VAL A 328 -0.68 5.02 -20.15
N TYR A 329 -0.75 4.56 -18.92
CA TYR A 329 -1.41 5.22 -17.81
C TYR A 329 -0.43 5.39 -16.66
N TYR A 330 -0.63 6.45 -15.89
CA TYR A 330 0.05 6.66 -14.63
C TYR A 330 -0.99 6.87 -13.52
N LYS A 331 -0.97 6.03 -12.49
CA LYS A 331 -1.88 6.15 -11.36
C LYS A 331 -1.25 5.74 -10.05
N PHE A 332 -1.46 6.58 -9.03
CA PHE A 332 -0.90 6.37 -7.71
C PHE A 332 -1.55 5.18 -6.97
N TRP A 333 -2.88 5.08 -6.99
CA TRP A 333 -3.64 4.02 -6.31
C TRP A 333 -4.81 3.51 -7.16
N GLY A 334 -5.06 2.20 -7.11
CA GLY A 334 -6.20 1.57 -7.78
C GLY A 334 -5.98 1.27 -9.26
N GLU A 335 -7.08 1.00 -9.96
CA GLU A 335 -7.10 0.72 -11.41
C GLU A 335 -7.15 2.05 -12.20
N PRO A 336 -6.36 2.18 -13.28
CA PRO A 336 -6.36 3.38 -14.12
C PRO A 336 -7.68 3.57 -14.87
N THR A 337 -8.12 4.82 -14.95
CA THR A 337 -9.24 5.25 -15.79
C THR A 337 -8.72 6.06 -16.99
N ARG A 338 -9.64 6.51 -17.87
CA ARG A 338 -9.29 7.32 -19.04
C ARG A 338 -8.61 8.65 -18.68
N GLU A 339 -8.85 9.18 -17.49
CA GLU A 339 -8.25 10.44 -17.03
C GLU A 339 -6.78 10.27 -16.64
N ASP A 340 -6.38 9.05 -16.31
CA ASP A 340 -5.02 8.68 -15.91
C ASP A 340 -4.09 8.38 -17.11
N VAL A 341 -4.56 8.59 -18.35
CA VAL A 341 -3.75 8.39 -19.56
C VAL A 341 -2.54 9.33 -19.51
N LEU A 342 -1.35 8.75 -19.59
CA LEU A 342 -0.08 9.46 -19.60
C LEU A 342 0.07 10.17 -20.94
N LYS A 343 -0.29 11.46 -20.96
CA LYS A 343 -0.32 12.26 -22.18
C LYS A 343 1.06 12.33 -22.84
N GLY A 344 1.09 12.02 -24.13
CA GLY A 344 2.30 12.11 -24.95
C GLY A 344 3.25 10.93 -24.84
N ALA A 345 2.91 9.87 -24.09
CA ALA A 345 3.69 8.64 -24.05
C ALA A 345 3.51 7.82 -25.34
N ASP A 346 4.61 7.32 -25.89
CA ASP A 346 4.58 6.34 -26.99
C ASP A 346 4.50 4.92 -26.43
N VAL A 347 3.32 4.33 -26.55
CA VAL A 347 3.00 2.98 -26.04
C VAL A 347 3.90 1.90 -26.61
N LYS A 348 4.32 2.01 -27.87
CA LYS A 348 5.11 0.96 -28.52
C LYS A 348 6.53 0.88 -27.99
N THR A 349 7.06 2.01 -27.56
CA THR A 349 8.44 2.15 -27.11
C THR A 349 8.55 2.41 -25.61
N PHE A 350 7.42 2.40 -24.90
CA PHE A 350 7.36 2.66 -23.47
C PHE A 350 8.06 1.57 -22.67
N GLU A 351 9.00 1.99 -21.84
CA GLU A 351 9.83 1.16 -21.00
C GLU A 351 9.80 1.70 -19.57
N PHE A 352 9.45 0.82 -18.63
CA PHE A 352 9.58 1.12 -17.20
C PHE A 352 11.03 0.99 -16.76
N ILE A 353 11.56 2.02 -16.09
CA ILE A 353 12.93 1.99 -15.56
C ILE A 353 12.85 1.61 -14.08
N ALA A 354 13.21 0.36 -13.78
CA ALA A 354 13.24 -0.13 -12.41
C ALA A 354 14.26 0.66 -11.59
N ALA A 355 13.76 1.49 -10.68
CA ALA A 355 14.57 2.43 -9.90
C ALA A 355 14.47 2.25 -8.38
N THR A 356 13.71 1.26 -7.91
CA THR A 356 13.71 0.74 -6.53
C THR A 356 13.00 -0.61 -6.58
N ASN A 357 13.18 -1.47 -5.57
CA ASN A 357 12.41 -2.71 -5.43
C ASN A 357 10.91 -2.48 -5.14
N THR A 358 10.46 -1.22 -5.07
CA THR A 358 9.17 -0.86 -4.47
C THR A 358 8.42 0.30 -5.12
N LEU A 359 8.96 1.15 -5.99
CA LEU A 359 8.19 2.29 -6.54
C LEU A 359 8.50 2.67 -7.99
N GLY A 360 9.74 2.48 -8.46
CA GLY A 360 10.20 2.80 -9.82
C GLY A 360 9.54 4.03 -10.48
N PRO A 361 9.80 5.26 -10.00
CA PRO A 361 9.11 6.45 -10.51
C PRO A 361 9.51 6.82 -11.95
N TRP A 362 10.60 6.28 -12.48
CA TRP A 362 11.05 6.58 -13.84
C TRP A 362 10.48 5.62 -14.87
N ALA A 363 10.16 6.18 -16.02
CA ALA A 363 9.89 5.45 -17.25
C ALA A 363 10.45 6.25 -18.42
N LYS A 364 10.55 5.65 -19.60
CA LYS A 364 10.91 6.34 -20.82
C LYS A 364 10.19 5.74 -22.02
N ASP A 365 10.13 6.51 -23.08
CA ASP A 365 9.83 6.00 -24.41
C ASP A 365 10.95 6.43 -25.37
N ALA A 366 10.80 6.20 -26.68
CA ALA A 366 11.83 6.57 -27.65
C ALA A 366 12.13 8.09 -27.70
N ASN A 367 11.22 8.93 -27.21
CA ASN A 367 11.26 10.39 -27.36
C ASN A 367 11.29 11.15 -26.02
N LYS A 368 10.84 10.54 -24.92
CA LYS A 368 10.66 11.20 -23.64
C LYS A 368 11.13 10.35 -22.47
N VAL A 369 11.52 11.03 -21.41
CA VAL A 369 11.73 10.44 -20.09
C VAL A 369 10.66 10.98 -19.15
N PHE A 370 10.15 10.11 -18.29
CA PHE A 370 9.11 10.41 -17.33
C PHE A 370 9.63 10.19 -15.92
N TYR A 371 9.30 11.10 -15.01
CA TYR A 371 9.42 10.92 -13.58
C TYR A 371 8.06 11.17 -12.95
N ASP A 372 7.56 10.17 -12.24
CA ASP A 372 6.29 10.23 -11.53
C ASP A 372 5.07 10.66 -12.39
N GLY A 373 5.03 10.20 -13.64
CA GLY A 373 3.99 10.57 -14.60
C GLY A 373 4.19 11.95 -15.26
N GLN A 374 5.24 12.68 -14.89
CA GLN A 374 5.58 13.97 -15.50
C GLN A 374 6.72 13.80 -16.50
N ILE A 375 6.69 14.58 -17.58
CA ILE A 375 7.77 14.61 -18.57
C ILE A 375 8.96 15.36 -17.98
N ILE A 376 10.15 14.77 -18.03
CA ILE A 376 11.40 15.45 -17.71
C ILE A 376 11.80 16.29 -18.92
N PRO A 377 11.77 17.64 -18.86
CA PRO A 377 12.07 18.48 -20.00
C PRO A 377 13.51 18.31 -20.47
N ASN A 378 13.71 18.26 -21.79
CA ASN A 378 15.03 18.19 -22.45
C ASN A 378 15.89 16.97 -22.07
N ALA A 379 15.31 15.94 -21.45
CA ALA A 379 16.00 14.69 -21.20
C ALA A 379 16.17 13.88 -22.49
N ASP A 380 17.36 13.32 -22.69
CA ASP A 380 17.68 12.41 -23.80
C ASP A 380 17.40 10.95 -23.39
N PRO A 381 16.33 10.30 -23.91
CA PRO A 381 15.93 8.96 -23.45
C PRO A 381 16.93 7.86 -23.80
N ALA A 382 17.71 8.05 -24.87
CA ALA A 382 18.66 7.08 -25.35
C ALA A 382 19.87 6.95 -24.40
N SER A 383 20.28 8.05 -23.79
CA SER A 383 21.42 8.12 -22.86
C SER A 383 21.03 8.26 -21.38
N PHE A 384 19.74 8.34 -21.07
CA PHE A 384 19.25 8.50 -19.70
C PHE A 384 19.58 7.29 -18.81
N ILE A 385 20.24 7.55 -17.70
CA ILE A 385 20.61 6.57 -16.69
C ILE A 385 20.35 7.08 -15.28
N ILE A 386 19.93 6.17 -14.40
CA ILE A 386 19.73 6.46 -12.98
C ILE A 386 21.05 6.25 -12.25
N LEU A 387 21.47 7.26 -11.48
CA LEU A 387 22.70 7.20 -10.71
C LEU A 387 22.46 6.41 -9.42
N LYS A 388 23.40 5.54 -9.11
CA LYS A 388 23.39 4.69 -7.90
C LYS A 388 24.51 5.10 -6.96
N LYS A 389 24.29 4.90 -5.66
CA LYS A 389 25.32 5.03 -4.63
C LYS A 389 25.33 3.76 -3.79
N ASP A 390 26.49 3.12 -3.69
CA ASP A 390 26.70 1.85 -2.97
C ASP A 390 25.73 0.73 -3.40
N GLY A 391 25.39 0.69 -4.69
CA GLY A 391 24.43 -0.26 -5.26
C GLY A 391 22.96 0.10 -5.03
N GLU A 392 22.67 1.10 -4.21
CA GLU A 392 21.32 1.60 -3.96
C GLU A 392 20.91 2.66 -5.00
N PHE A 393 19.61 2.71 -5.31
CA PHE A 393 19.04 3.68 -6.23
C PHE A 393 18.83 5.05 -5.57
N THR A 394 19.11 6.11 -6.32
CA THR A 394 19.04 7.49 -5.84
C THR A 394 18.04 8.31 -6.67
N PRO A 395 17.54 9.46 -6.16
CA PRO A 395 16.74 10.41 -6.94
C PRO A 395 17.52 11.09 -8.08
N TRP A 396 18.82 10.84 -8.20
CA TRP A 396 19.68 11.45 -9.20
C TRP A 396 19.74 10.61 -10.46
N SER A 397 19.74 11.28 -11.60
CA SER A 397 19.90 10.67 -12.91
C SER A 397 20.73 11.58 -13.81
N LYS A 398 21.18 11.07 -14.94
CA LYS A 398 21.87 11.87 -15.96
C LYS A 398 21.59 11.34 -17.34
N ASP A 399 21.76 12.19 -18.32
CA ASP A 399 21.89 11.80 -19.71
C ASP A 399 23.21 12.34 -20.27
N LYS A 400 23.36 12.35 -21.60
CA LYS A 400 24.57 12.87 -22.26
C LYS A 400 24.77 14.39 -22.12
N ASN A 401 23.74 15.15 -21.75
CA ASN A 401 23.70 16.61 -21.74
C ASN A 401 23.54 17.22 -20.34
N ASN A 402 22.83 16.55 -19.44
CA ASN A 402 22.39 17.10 -18.16
C ASN A 402 22.48 16.09 -17.02
N VAL A 403 22.59 16.62 -15.80
CA VAL A 403 22.30 15.91 -14.55
C VAL A 403 20.90 16.32 -14.11
N PHE A 404 20.13 15.37 -13.57
CA PHE A 404 18.77 15.57 -13.09
C PHE A 404 18.63 15.14 -11.64
N PHE A 405 17.77 15.85 -10.92
CA PHE A 405 17.23 15.44 -9.63
C PHE A 405 15.72 15.28 -9.82
N GLU A 406 15.21 14.06 -9.65
CA GLU A 406 13.79 13.74 -9.90
C GLU A 406 13.36 14.13 -11.34
N ASP A 407 12.48 15.10 -11.49
CA ASP A 407 11.99 15.66 -12.76
C ASP A 407 12.70 16.96 -13.20
N GLY A 408 13.63 17.47 -12.39
CA GLY A 408 14.30 18.76 -12.61
C GLY A 408 15.74 18.64 -13.12
N VAL A 409 16.13 19.51 -14.05
CA VAL A 409 17.52 19.70 -14.47
C VAL A 409 18.32 20.39 -13.36
N VAL A 410 19.51 19.87 -13.09
CA VAL A 410 20.46 20.44 -12.11
C VAL A 410 21.36 21.42 -12.83
N ASN A 411 21.07 22.71 -12.67
CA ASN A 411 21.82 23.76 -13.35
C ASN A 411 23.30 23.79 -12.92
N SER A 412 24.19 23.89 -13.91
CA SER A 412 25.63 24.06 -13.72
C SER A 412 26.34 22.90 -12.99
N ALA A 413 25.76 21.70 -13.01
CA ALA A 413 26.42 20.48 -12.56
C ALA A 413 27.42 19.96 -13.60
N ASP A 414 28.62 19.60 -13.15
CA ASP A 414 29.61 18.98 -14.01
C ASP A 414 29.28 17.49 -14.25
N LEU A 415 28.84 17.16 -15.47
CA LEU A 415 28.39 15.81 -15.84
C LEU A 415 29.42 14.70 -15.58
N ASN A 416 30.71 15.04 -15.70
CA ASN A 416 31.80 14.07 -15.67
C ASN A 416 32.17 13.67 -14.24
N SER A 417 32.05 14.60 -13.29
CA SER A 417 32.43 14.41 -11.89
C SER A 417 31.25 14.32 -10.93
N PHE A 418 30.02 14.62 -11.39
CA PHE A 418 28.84 14.53 -10.56
C PHE A 418 28.60 13.11 -10.03
N LYS A 419 28.36 13.02 -8.73
CA LYS A 419 28.00 11.79 -8.04
C LYS A 419 26.97 12.03 -6.94
N PRO A 420 25.97 11.13 -6.80
CA PRO A 420 25.10 11.14 -5.63
C PRO A 420 25.90 10.79 -4.37
N LEU A 421 25.55 11.41 -3.26
CA LEU A 421 26.21 11.17 -1.98
C LEU A 421 25.36 10.34 -1.01
N SER A 422 24.06 10.19 -1.26
CA SER A 422 23.17 9.33 -0.50
C SER A 422 22.67 8.14 -1.33
N GLY A 423 22.73 6.94 -0.74
CA GLY A 423 22.26 5.68 -1.36
C GLY A 423 20.78 5.40 -1.13
N LYS A 424 20.24 5.76 0.03
CA LYS A 424 18.83 5.46 0.35
C LYS A 424 17.93 6.46 -0.37
N PHE A 425 17.08 5.95 -1.26
CA PHE A 425 16.08 6.72 -1.98
C PHE A 425 15.30 7.67 -1.05
N ARG A 426 15.27 8.97 -1.38
CA ARG A 426 14.68 10.07 -0.59
C ARG A 426 15.30 10.35 0.79
N LYS A 427 16.44 9.73 1.16
CA LYS A 427 17.20 10.11 2.35
C LYS A 427 18.29 11.11 1.99
N ASN A 428 18.27 12.25 2.66
CA ASN A 428 19.28 13.33 2.63
C ASN A 428 19.55 13.99 1.25
N ASN A 429 19.17 13.39 0.10
CA ASN A 429 19.11 14.00 -1.25
C ASN A 429 20.30 14.90 -1.66
N TRP A 430 21.51 14.52 -1.26
CA TRP A 430 22.73 15.25 -1.58
C TRP A 430 23.43 14.65 -2.80
N GLY A 431 24.07 15.51 -3.57
CA GLY A 431 24.98 15.18 -4.65
C GLY A 431 26.16 16.15 -4.66
N LYS A 432 27.26 15.80 -5.32
CA LYS A 432 28.36 16.73 -5.55
C LYS A 432 29.05 16.48 -6.85
N ASP A 433 29.69 17.51 -7.36
CA ASP A 433 30.73 17.41 -8.37
C ASP A 433 32.07 17.85 -7.76
N ASN A 434 33.11 18.04 -8.58
CA ASN A 434 34.43 18.44 -8.10
C ASN A 434 34.48 19.87 -7.52
N THR A 435 33.50 20.71 -7.83
CA THR A 435 33.50 22.14 -7.52
C THR A 435 32.39 22.54 -6.55
N SER A 436 31.29 21.80 -6.52
CA SER A 436 30.04 22.24 -5.89
C SER A 436 29.28 21.10 -5.25
N VAL A 437 28.49 21.44 -4.24
CA VAL A 437 27.57 20.53 -3.55
C VAL A 437 26.15 20.91 -3.93
N TYR A 438 25.31 19.90 -4.10
CA TYR A 438 23.92 20.04 -4.50
C TYR A 438 23.01 19.34 -3.49
N HIS A 439 21.88 19.96 -3.19
CA HIS A 439 20.84 19.38 -2.35
C HIS A 439 19.49 19.55 -3.04
N LYS A 440 18.79 18.43 -3.29
CA LYS A 440 17.51 18.41 -4.02
C LYS A 440 17.56 19.18 -5.34
N GLY A 441 18.64 19.00 -6.09
CA GLY A 441 18.87 19.68 -7.38
C GLY A 441 19.33 21.15 -7.29
N VAL A 442 19.39 21.74 -6.10
CA VAL A 442 19.86 23.13 -5.91
C VAL A 442 21.35 23.15 -5.62
N LYS A 443 22.08 24.01 -6.33
CA LYS A 443 23.52 24.25 -6.14
C LYS A 443 23.76 25.14 -4.92
N HIS A 444 24.71 24.74 -4.07
CA HIS A 444 25.17 25.51 -2.91
C HIS A 444 26.61 25.95 -3.13
N ASN A 445 26.83 27.26 -3.26
CA ASN A 445 28.14 27.85 -3.56
C ASN A 445 28.98 28.09 -2.29
N GLU A 446 28.31 28.18 -1.15
CA GLU A 446 28.89 28.43 0.17
C GLU A 446 29.46 27.17 0.84
N ILE A 447 29.10 25.99 0.32
CA ILE A 447 29.52 24.70 0.88
C ILE A 447 30.87 24.29 0.27
N ASP A 448 31.83 23.95 1.13
CA ASP A 448 33.14 23.47 0.67
C ASP A 448 33.04 22.02 0.18
N SER A 449 32.99 21.83 -1.14
CA SER A 449 32.80 20.53 -1.80
C SER A 449 33.93 19.52 -1.54
N GLN A 450 35.13 19.99 -1.21
CA GLN A 450 36.30 19.17 -0.95
C GLN A 450 36.23 18.49 0.43
N THR A 451 35.74 19.24 1.43
CA THR A 451 35.63 18.77 2.82
C THR A 451 34.23 18.30 3.20
N PHE A 452 33.25 18.42 2.29
CA PHE A 452 31.87 18.01 2.54
C PHE A 452 31.72 16.50 2.79
N VAL A 453 31.10 16.16 3.93
CA VAL A 453 30.83 14.79 4.38
C VAL A 453 29.39 14.67 4.87
N ILE A 454 28.74 13.56 4.55
CA ILE A 454 27.41 13.21 5.06
C ILE A 454 27.56 12.30 6.28
N LYS A 455 26.88 12.66 7.36
CA LYS A 455 26.67 11.84 8.56
C LYS A 455 25.23 11.32 8.58
N ASP A 456 24.90 10.49 9.57
CA ASP A 456 23.59 9.86 9.64
C ASP A 456 22.42 10.85 9.78
N GLU A 457 22.63 11.95 10.50
CA GLU A 457 21.61 12.93 10.87
C GLU A 457 21.86 14.35 10.32
N TYR A 458 23.08 14.65 9.87
CA TYR A 458 23.47 15.96 9.33
C TYR A 458 24.55 15.81 8.27
N ALA A 459 24.87 16.89 7.57
CA ALA A 459 26.07 17.00 6.76
C ALA A 459 26.99 18.09 7.31
N GLU A 460 28.27 18.04 7.02
CA GLU A 460 29.22 19.06 7.46
C GLU A 460 30.29 19.28 6.41
N ASP A 461 30.84 20.49 6.41
CA ASP A 461 32.11 20.80 5.76
C ASP A 461 33.08 21.40 6.80
N LYS A 462 34.26 21.84 6.37
CA LYS A 462 35.26 22.44 7.28
C LYS A 462 34.78 23.70 8.01
N ASN A 463 33.74 24.36 7.51
CA ASN A 463 33.25 25.65 8.00
C ASN A 463 31.97 25.49 8.83
N ASN A 464 31.05 24.61 8.44
CA ASN A 464 29.68 24.57 8.97
C ASN A 464 29.10 23.17 9.08
N LYS A 465 28.05 23.04 9.90
CA LYS A 465 27.16 21.88 9.96
C LYS A 465 25.83 22.22 9.31
N TYR A 466 25.20 21.23 8.71
CA TYR A 466 24.01 21.34 7.88
C TYR A 466 22.96 20.36 8.39
N GLU A 467 21.99 20.87 9.14
CA GLU A 467 20.85 20.09 9.61
C GLU A 467 19.72 20.10 8.58
N HIS A 468 19.08 18.95 8.41
CA HIS A 468 17.96 18.80 7.47
C HIS A 468 16.64 19.00 8.22
N TRP A 469 16.04 20.19 8.10
CA TRP A 469 14.72 20.49 8.66
C TRP A 469 13.75 20.90 7.55
N SER A 470 12.65 20.17 7.40
CA SER A 470 11.53 20.55 6.52
C SER A 470 11.94 20.89 5.08
N GLY A 471 13.01 20.25 4.59
CA GLY A 471 13.54 20.46 3.24
C GLY A 471 14.41 21.69 3.02
N ARG A 472 14.76 22.44 4.07
CA ARG A 472 15.77 23.50 4.04
C ARG A 472 17.03 23.04 4.78
N ILE A 473 18.17 23.57 4.37
CA ILE A 473 19.44 23.39 5.05
C ILE A 473 19.56 24.53 6.08
N LYS A 474 19.73 24.17 7.36
CA LYS A 474 20.09 25.13 8.40
C LYS A 474 21.59 25.03 8.67
N LYS A 475 22.26 26.17 8.52
CA LYS A 475 23.69 26.38 8.82
C LYS A 475 23.92 26.54 10.32
#